data_AF-A0A6M0S0U6-F1
#
_entry.id   AF-A0A6M0S0U6-F1
#
_cell.length_a   1.000
_cell.length_b   1.000
_cell.length_c   1.000
_cell.angle_alpha   90.00
_cell.angle_beta   90.00
_cell.angle_gamma   90.00
#
_symmetry.space_group_name_H-M   'P 1'
#
loop_
_entity.id
_entity.type
_entity.pdbx_description
1 polymer ?
#
loop_
_entity_poly.entity_id
_entity_poly.type
_entity_poly.pdbx_seq_one_letter_code
_entity_poly.pdbx_strand_id
1 'polypeptide(L)'
;MAEGLNKIDLKLTCRQMGQPVAARAGVDLTVEQQDIAAVSGRNNLAQALLNRLHTRQGELKSLGHSTYGSRLHELVGEPNNRRTQLLTEMYIRDCLAQESRISEVVNVVFAPPSRGVSRDILGVTVIVRPIDDDELLTLDLALGLGG
;
A
#
# COMPACT_ATOMS: atom_id res chain seq x y z
N MET A 1 24.59 4.10 8.88
CA MET A 1 24.97 3.11 7.86
C MET A 1 23.68 2.74 7.15
N ALA A 2 23.45 3.32 5.98
CA ALA A 2 22.15 3.38 5.28
C ALA A 2 21.98 2.19 4.33
N GLU A 3 21.77 1.00 4.88
CA GLU A 3 21.61 -0.24 4.10
C GLU A 3 20.14 -0.61 3.84
N GLY A 4 19.17 -0.01 4.55
CA GLY A 4 17.77 -0.39 4.48
C GLY A 4 17.06 0.00 3.16
N LEU A 5 17.45 1.14 2.58
CA LEU A 5 16.88 1.66 1.33
C LEU A 5 17.58 1.15 0.06
N ASN A 6 18.79 0.61 0.17
CA ASN A 6 19.61 0.19 -0.98
C ASN A 6 19.24 -1.19 -1.53
N LYS A 7 18.13 -1.77 -1.07
CA LYS A 7 17.67 -3.08 -1.54
C LYS A 7 17.10 -2.96 -2.95
N ILE A 8 17.58 -3.81 -3.85
CA ILE A 8 17.08 -3.96 -5.21
C ILE A 8 16.09 -5.12 -5.24
N ASP A 9 14.87 -4.86 -5.69
CA ASP A 9 13.83 -5.87 -5.91
C ASP A 9 13.37 -5.85 -7.38
N LEU A 10 12.55 -6.81 -7.78
CA LEU A 10 11.95 -6.83 -9.12
C LEU A 10 10.79 -5.83 -9.20
N LYS A 11 10.69 -5.12 -10.31
CA LYS A 11 9.66 -4.11 -10.56
C LYS A 11 8.36 -4.77 -10.99
N LEU A 12 7.26 -4.43 -10.33
CA LEU A 12 5.94 -5.02 -10.58
C LEU A 12 5.11 -4.15 -11.53
N THR A 13 4.23 -4.77 -12.31
CA THR A 13 3.38 -4.12 -13.34
C THR A 13 2.20 -3.34 -12.76
N CYS A 14 1.69 -3.72 -11.58
CA CYS A 14 0.49 -3.13 -10.98
C CYS A 14 0.70 -2.74 -9.51
N ARG A 15 -0.34 -2.13 -8.90
CA ARG A 15 -0.27 -1.36 -7.64
C ARG A 15 0.48 -0.04 -7.81
N GLN A 16 0.18 0.66 -8.91
CA GLN A 16 0.63 2.03 -9.11
C GLN A 16 -0.14 2.99 -8.20
N MET A 17 0.56 4.04 -7.80
CA MET A 17 0.02 5.14 -7.00
C MET A 17 -1.30 5.66 -7.59
N GLY A 18 -2.33 5.74 -6.74
CA GLY A 18 -3.61 6.39 -7.07
C GLY A 18 -4.55 5.61 -8.00
N GLN A 19 -4.22 4.37 -8.40
CA GLN A 19 -5.11 3.54 -9.20
C GLN A 19 -5.85 2.51 -8.34
N PRO A 20 -7.18 2.33 -8.53
CA PRO A 20 -7.91 1.28 -7.85
C PRO A 20 -7.42 -0.08 -8.33
N VAL A 21 -6.86 -0.86 -7.41
CA VAL A 21 -6.43 -2.23 -7.70
C VAL A 21 -7.54 -3.17 -7.24
N ALA A 22 -8.17 -3.85 -8.19
CA ALA A 22 -9.07 -4.94 -7.85
C ALA A 22 -8.28 -6.01 -7.07
N ALA A 23 -8.86 -6.56 -5.99
CA ALA A 23 -8.20 -7.55 -5.15
C ALA A 23 -7.73 -8.83 -5.89
N ARG A 24 -8.16 -9.02 -7.15
CA ARG A 24 -7.80 -10.13 -8.05
C ARG A 24 -7.03 -9.70 -9.30
N ALA A 25 -6.66 -8.42 -9.42
CA ALA A 25 -5.77 -8.01 -10.49
C ALA A 25 -4.43 -8.71 -10.31
N GLY A 26 -4.04 -9.51 -11.31
CA GLY A 26 -2.75 -10.19 -11.29
C GLY A 26 -1.62 -9.19 -11.18
N VAL A 27 -0.66 -9.48 -10.31
CA VAL A 27 0.61 -8.77 -10.24
C VAL A 27 1.61 -9.52 -11.11
N ASP A 28 2.20 -8.83 -12.07
CA ASP A 28 3.22 -9.40 -12.96
C ASP A 28 4.52 -8.60 -12.86
N LEU A 29 5.58 -9.08 -13.49
CA LEU A 29 6.89 -8.44 -13.56
C LEU A 29 6.95 -7.48 -14.76
N THR A 30 7.58 -6.33 -14.56
CA THR A 30 7.85 -5.40 -15.66
C THR A 30 9.06 -5.90 -16.44
N VAL A 31 8.98 -5.92 -17.77
CA VAL A 31 10.10 -6.28 -18.66
C VAL A 31 10.66 -5.01 -19.29
N GLU A 32 11.99 -4.84 -19.24
CA GLU A 32 12.72 -3.74 -19.85
C GLU A 32 13.94 -4.29 -20.59
N GLN A 33 14.15 -3.89 -21.85
CA GLN A 33 15.29 -4.32 -22.67
C GLN A 33 15.51 -5.85 -22.73
N GLN A 34 14.40 -6.62 -22.81
CA GLN A 34 14.40 -8.10 -22.83
C GLN A 34 14.79 -8.79 -21.51
N ASP A 35 14.89 -8.05 -20.40
CA ASP A 35 15.11 -8.60 -19.06
C ASP A 35 14.03 -8.10 -18.07
N ILE A 36 13.98 -8.70 -16.87
CA ILE A 36 13.08 -8.25 -15.80
C ILE A 36 13.63 -6.94 -15.22
N ALA A 37 12.79 -5.91 -15.23
CA ALA A 37 13.14 -4.61 -14.68
C ALA A 37 13.32 -4.69 -13.16
N ALA A 38 14.30 -3.96 -12.65
CA ALA A 38 14.57 -3.84 -11.23
C ALA A 38 14.02 -2.51 -10.67
N VAL A 39 13.78 -2.47 -9.37
CA VAL A 39 13.41 -1.27 -8.62
C VAL A 39 14.28 -1.17 -7.35
N SER A 40 14.72 0.03 -7.00
CA SER A 40 15.59 0.29 -5.85
C SER A 40 15.18 1.57 -5.12
N GLY A 41 15.78 1.81 -3.95
CA GLY A 41 15.62 3.05 -3.21
C GLY A 41 14.17 3.32 -2.77
N ARG A 42 13.75 4.58 -2.87
CA ARG A 42 12.42 5.06 -2.49
C ARG A 42 11.30 4.37 -3.27
N ASN A 43 11.53 4.09 -4.56
CA ASN A 43 10.55 3.40 -5.40
C ASN A 43 10.34 1.94 -4.95
N ASN A 44 11.42 1.28 -4.49
CA ASN A 44 11.29 -0.06 -3.93
C ASN A 44 10.52 -0.05 -2.62
N LEU A 45 10.82 0.92 -1.74
CA LEU A 45 10.05 1.07 -0.50
C LEU A 45 8.57 1.32 -0.80
N ALA A 46 8.24 2.23 -1.72
CA ALA A 46 6.87 2.48 -2.13
C ALA A 46 6.18 1.21 -2.65
N GLN A 47 6.84 0.47 -3.54
CA GLN A 47 6.33 -0.79 -4.07
C GLN A 47 6.08 -1.81 -2.94
N ALA A 48 7.01 -1.95 -2.00
CA ALA A 48 6.87 -2.90 -0.89
C ALA A 48 5.74 -2.52 0.09
N LEU A 49 5.57 -1.22 0.37
CA LEU A 49 4.49 -0.71 1.21
C LEU A 49 3.12 -0.91 0.56
N LEU A 50 2.98 -0.56 -0.72
CA LEU A 50 1.78 -0.83 -1.50
C LEU A 50 1.52 -2.33 -1.58
N ASN A 51 2.57 -3.15 -1.70
CA ASN A 51 2.42 -4.60 -1.71
C ASN A 51 1.81 -5.11 -0.41
N ARG A 52 2.37 -4.69 0.72
CA ARG A 52 1.89 -5.11 2.03
C ARG A 52 0.46 -4.64 2.29
N LEU A 53 0.11 -3.42 1.91
CA LEU A 53 -1.23 -2.87 2.13
C LEU A 53 -2.30 -3.61 1.31
N HIS A 54 -1.98 -4.05 0.09
CA HIS A 54 -2.93 -4.76 -0.78
C HIS A 54 -3.01 -6.28 -0.53
N THR A 55 -2.03 -6.86 0.18
CA THR A 55 -2.08 -8.29 0.56
C THR A 55 -2.97 -8.47 1.78
N ARG A 56 -3.82 -9.50 1.80
CA ARG A 56 -4.70 -9.76 2.95
C ARG A 56 -3.88 -10.32 4.10
N GLN A 57 -4.13 -9.84 5.31
CA GLN A 57 -3.46 -10.39 6.49
C GLN A 57 -3.75 -11.89 6.61
N GLY A 58 -2.70 -12.70 6.70
CA GLY A 58 -2.80 -14.16 6.79
C GLY A 58 -2.82 -14.90 5.45
N GLU A 59 -2.85 -14.19 4.31
CA GLU A 59 -2.80 -14.79 2.97
C GLU A 59 -1.52 -15.62 2.75
N LEU A 60 -0.40 -15.14 3.32
CA LEU A 60 0.91 -15.80 3.21
C LEU A 60 1.22 -16.72 4.39
N LYS A 61 0.20 -17.14 5.17
CA LYS A 61 0.39 -18.02 6.33
C LYS A 61 1.04 -19.35 5.96
N SER A 62 0.69 -19.93 4.80
CA SER A 62 1.28 -21.18 4.30
C SER A 62 2.79 -21.06 4.01
N LEU A 63 3.27 -19.83 3.76
CA LEU A 63 4.67 -19.51 3.53
C LEU A 63 5.40 -19.06 4.82
N GLY A 64 4.76 -19.16 5.99
CA GLY A 64 5.33 -18.74 7.27
C GLY A 64 5.15 -17.25 7.60
N HIS A 65 4.42 -16.50 6.78
CA HIS A 65 4.20 -15.06 6.95
C HIS A 65 2.75 -14.76 7.37
N SER A 66 2.35 -15.25 8.53
CA SER A 66 0.95 -15.14 9.03
C SER A 66 0.50 -13.71 9.33
N THR A 67 1.42 -12.82 9.72
CA THR A 67 1.12 -11.42 10.06
C THR A 67 1.29 -10.46 8.89
N TYR A 68 1.83 -10.92 7.75
CA TYR A 68 2.02 -10.08 6.56
C TYR A 68 0.67 -9.75 5.92
N GLY A 69 0.51 -8.48 5.52
CA GLY A 69 -0.70 -7.97 4.90
C GLY A 69 -1.46 -6.97 5.77
N SER A 70 -2.60 -6.50 5.27
CA SER A 70 -3.50 -5.58 5.96
C SER A 70 -4.91 -6.16 6.12
N ARG A 71 -5.66 -5.53 7.03
CA ARG A 71 -7.09 -5.78 7.26
C ARG A 71 -7.99 -4.91 6.40
N LEU A 72 -7.45 -4.18 5.42
CA LEU A 72 -8.23 -3.28 4.55
C LEU A 72 -9.31 -4.02 3.75
N HIS A 73 -9.09 -5.31 3.46
CA HIS A 73 -10.08 -6.17 2.80
C HIS A 73 -11.36 -6.39 3.62
N GLU A 74 -11.33 -6.16 4.94
CA GLU A 74 -12.52 -6.26 5.80
C GLU A 74 -13.49 -5.08 5.58
N LEU A 75 -13.04 -4.01 4.93
CA LEU A 75 -13.85 -2.82 4.64
C LEU A 75 -14.59 -2.91 3.30
N VAL A 76 -14.42 -4.00 2.55
CA VAL A 76 -15.18 -4.24 1.32
C VAL A 76 -16.66 -4.38 1.68
N GLY A 77 -17.51 -3.62 1.01
CA GLY A 77 -18.95 -3.52 1.29
C GLY A 77 -19.34 -2.43 2.28
N GLU A 78 -18.38 -1.77 2.94
CA GLU A 78 -18.68 -0.68 3.87
C GLU A 78 -18.94 0.64 3.13
N PRO A 79 -19.85 1.49 3.62
CA PRO A 79 -20.07 2.81 3.04
C PRO A 79 -18.86 3.73 3.25
N ASN A 80 -18.55 4.59 2.28
CA ASN A 80 -17.56 5.66 2.44
C ASN A 80 -18.07 6.75 3.40
N ASN A 81 -17.84 6.57 4.70
CA ASN A 81 -18.21 7.52 5.76
C ASN A 81 -17.06 7.69 6.77
N ARG A 82 -17.27 8.56 7.77
CA ARG A 82 -16.25 8.86 8.78
C ARG A 82 -15.81 7.63 9.59
N ARG A 83 -16.73 6.70 9.87
CA ARG A 83 -16.41 5.45 10.58
C ARG A 83 -15.45 4.59 9.75
N THR A 84 -15.75 4.38 8.47
CA THR A 84 -14.91 3.59 7.56
C THR A 84 -13.53 4.23 7.35
N GLN A 85 -13.47 5.56 7.29
CA GLN A 85 -12.20 6.29 7.25
C GLN A 85 -11.35 6.05 8.51
N LEU A 86 -11.93 6.17 9.71
CA LEU A 86 -11.20 5.92 10.96
C LEU A 86 -10.71 4.47 11.07
N LEU A 87 -11.52 3.50 10.63
CA LEU A 87 -11.09 2.09 10.56
C LEU A 87 -9.97 1.88 9.54
N THR A 88 -10.06 2.53 8.38
CA THR A 88 -9.02 2.50 7.35
C THR A 88 -7.70 3.04 7.90
N GLU A 89 -7.74 4.19 8.57
CA GLU A 89 -6.55 4.79 9.19
C GLU A 89 -5.92 3.84 10.23
N MET A 90 -6.75 3.26 11.12
CA MET A 90 -6.29 2.29 12.12
C MET A 90 -5.62 1.08 11.45
N TYR A 91 -6.25 0.49 10.43
CA TYR A 91 -5.69 -0.67 9.72
C TYR A 91 -4.41 -0.35 8.96
N ILE A 92 -4.28 0.84 8.39
CA ILE A 92 -3.04 1.30 7.75
C ILE A 92 -1.94 1.42 8.80
N ARG A 93 -2.21 2.10 9.93
CA ARG A 93 -1.22 2.28 10.99
C ARG A 93 -0.77 0.95 11.60
N ASP A 94 -1.70 0.03 11.89
CA ASP A 94 -1.40 -1.30 12.43
C ASP A 94 -0.57 -2.16 11.47
N CYS A 95 -0.86 -2.07 10.17
CA CYS A 95 -0.11 -2.79 9.13
C CYS A 95 1.30 -2.24 8.98
N LEU A 96 1.43 -0.91 8.92
CA LEU A 96 2.69 -0.22 8.70
C LEU A 96 3.60 -0.22 9.93
N ALA A 97 3.05 -0.32 11.14
CA ALA A 97 3.85 -0.47 12.37
C ALA A 97 4.73 -1.73 12.37
N GLN A 98 4.42 -2.72 11.53
CA GLN A 98 5.20 -3.96 11.37
C GLN A 98 6.25 -3.87 10.24
N GLU A 99 6.41 -2.70 9.62
CA GLU A 99 7.43 -2.46 8.59
C GLU A 99 8.65 -1.79 9.21
N SER A 100 9.80 -2.47 9.20
CA SER A 100 11.02 -2.00 9.86
C SER A 100 11.77 -0.90 9.11
N ARG A 101 11.43 -0.63 7.84
CA ARG A 101 12.08 0.41 7.03
C ARG A 101 11.47 1.81 7.23
N ILE A 102 10.33 1.90 7.90
CA ILE A 102 9.68 3.17 8.24
C ILE A 102 9.83 3.45 9.73
N SER A 103 10.03 4.71 10.10
CA SER A 103 10.05 5.14 11.50
C SER A 103 8.64 5.39 12.02
N GLU A 104 7.81 6.08 11.23
CA GLU A 104 6.45 6.45 11.61
C GLU A 104 5.55 6.72 10.39
N VAL A 105 4.24 6.61 10.63
CA VAL A 105 3.20 7.10 9.72
C VAL A 105 2.84 8.53 10.13
N VAL A 106 3.35 9.50 9.37
CA VAL A 106 3.20 10.94 9.64
C VAL A 106 1.75 11.38 9.48
N ASN A 107 1.09 10.95 8.40
CA ASN A 107 -0.30 11.35 8.14
C ASN A 107 -1.06 10.34 7.29
N VAL A 108 -2.39 10.32 7.44
CA VAL A 108 -3.32 9.57 6.58
C VAL A 108 -4.45 10.53 6.21
N VAL A 109 -4.53 10.86 4.92
CA VAL A 109 -5.49 11.83 4.39
C VAL A 109 -6.48 11.11 3.49
N PHE A 110 -7.77 11.39 3.70
CA PHE A 110 -8.84 10.83 2.88
C PHE A 110 -9.28 11.84 1.82
N ALA A 111 -9.38 11.39 0.57
CA ALA A 111 -9.93 12.21 -0.49
C ALA A 111 -11.41 12.54 -0.18
N PRO A 112 -11.87 13.77 -0.45
CA PRO A 112 -13.27 14.10 -0.31
C PRO A 112 -14.11 13.24 -1.28
N PRO A 113 -15.35 12.90 -0.92
CA PRO A 113 -16.24 12.18 -1.84
C PRO A 113 -16.53 13.07 -3.06
N SER A 114 -15.84 12.80 -4.16
CA SER A 114 -16.00 13.54 -5.42
C SER A 114 -17.33 13.22 -6.07
N ARG A 115 -18.07 14.25 -6.48
CA ARG A 115 -19.29 14.09 -7.29
C ARG A 115 -18.89 13.57 -8.66
N GLY A 116 -19.02 12.26 -8.89
CA GLY A 116 -18.70 11.60 -10.17
C GLY A 116 -17.70 10.44 -10.07
N VAL A 117 -17.00 10.28 -8.95
CA VAL A 117 -16.26 9.04 -8.64
C VAL A 117 -17.24 8.05 -8.02
N SER A 118 -17.11 6.76 -8.35
CA SER A 118 -17.95 5.74 -7.70
C SER A 118 -17.83 5.88 -6.18
N ARG A 119 -18.96 5.93 -5.48
CA ARG A 119 -18.99 6.00 -3.99
C ARG A 119 -18.28 4.79 -3.35
N ASP A 120 -18.04 3.79 -4.18
CA ASP A 120 -17.38 2.54 -3.88
C ASP A 120 -15.86 2.65 -3.91
N ILE A 121 -15.27 3.84 -4.09
CA ILE A 121 -13.82 4.06 -4.02
C ILE A 121 -13.49 5.04 -2.91
N LEU A 122 -12.63 4.62 -2.00
CA LEU A 122 -12.02 5.46 -0.98
C LEU A 122 -10.57 5.77 -1.37
N GLY A 123 -10.31 7.02 -1.76
CA GLY A 123 -8.96 7.52 -2.00
C GLY A 123 -8.27 7.86 -0.68
N VAL A 124 -7.06 7.35 -0.49
CA VAL A 124 -6.26 7.54 0.72
C VAL A 124 -4.84 7.91 0.34
N THR A 125 -4.34 9.01 0.90
CA THR A 125 -2.94 9.42 0.80
C THR A 125 -2.27 9.19 2.14
N VAL A 126 -1.27 8.32 2.17
CA VAL A 126 -0.49 7.98 3.37
C VAL A 126 0.88 8.61 3.25
N ILE A 127 1.30 9.35 4.27
CA ILE A 127 2.62 9.98 4.35
C ILE A 127 3.42 9.25 5.41
N VAL A 128 4.57 8.68 5.03
CA VAL A 128 5.45 7.93 5.94
C VAL A 128 6.85 8.55 5.97
N ARG A 129 7.55 8.36 7.09
CA ARG A 129 8.96 8.74 7.24
C ARG A 129 9.83 7.48 7.18
N PRO A 130 10.65 7.29 6.13
CA PRO A 130 11.65 6.22 6.12
C PRO A 130 12.70 6.41 7.23
N ILE A 131 13.36 5.34 7.69
CA ILE A 131 14.40 5.45 8.74
C ILE A 131 15.70 6.07 8.21
N ASP A 132 16.08 5.71 6.98
CA ASP A 132 17.36 6.08 6.37
C ASP A 132 17.26 7.30 5.44
N ASP A 133 16.14 8.03 5.45
CA ASP A 133 15.87 9.16 4.55
C ASP A 133 15.05 10.25 5.26
N ASP A 134 15.51 11.49 5.15
CA ASP A 134 14.84 12.66 5.72
C ASP A 134 13.60 13.08 4.90
N GLU A 135 13.54 12.70 3.63
CA GLU A 135 12.44 13.03 2.74
C GLU A 135 11.24 12.11 2.98
N LEU A 136 10.08 12.70 3.28
CA LEU A 136 8.83 11.95 3.47
C LEU A 136 8.43 11.23 2.18
N LEU A 137 7.91 10.01 2.33
CA LEU A 137 7.37 9.23 1.22
C LEU A 137 5.84 9.28 1.24
N THR A 138 5.26 9.71 0.13
CA THR A 138 3.81 9.76 -0.07
C THR A 138 3.35 8.52 -0.85
N LEU A 139 2.29 7.88 -0.37
CA LEU A 139 1.63 6.72 -0.99
C LEU A 139 0.16 7.04 -1.26
N ASP A 140 -0.29 6.84 -2.48
CA ASP A 140 -1.68 7.04 -2.89
C ASP A 140 -2.33 5.67 -3.13
N LEU A 141 -3.37 5.39 -2.36
CA LEU A 141 -4.16 4.18 -2.42
C LEU A 141 -5.59 4.52 -2.86
N ALA A 142 -6.16 3.63 -3.67
CA ALA A 142 -7.58 3.66 -4.00
C ALA A 142 -8.20 2.33 -3.57
N LEU A 143 -8.96 2.36 -2.47
CA LEU A 143 -9.60 1.19 -1.90
C LEU A 143 -10.99 1.00 -2.50
N GLY A 144 -11.22 -0.15 -3.12
CA GLY A 144 -12.54 -0.57 -3.55
C GLY A 144 -13.37 -1.02 -2.35
N LEU A 145 -14.41 -0.25 -2.03
CA LEU A 145 -15.46 -0.56 -1.07
C LEU A 145 -16.66 -1.27 -1.73
N GLY A 146 -16.69 -1.39 -3.07
CA GLY A 146 -17.74 -2.09 -3.80
C GLY A 146 -17.68 -3.60 -3.55
N GLY A 147 -18.84 -4.20 -3.25
CA GLY A 147 -19.04 -5.65 -3.09
C GLY A 147 -19.36 -6.38 -4.40
#